data_AF-A0A9D0SKU2-F1
#
_entry.id   AF-A0A9D0SKU2-F1
#
_cell.length_a   1.000
_cell.length_b   1.000
_cell.length_c   1.000
_cell.angle_alpha   90.00
_cell.angle_beta   90.00
_cell.angle_gamma   90.00
#
_symmetry.space_group_name_H-M   'P 1'
#
loop_
_entity.id
_entity.type
_entity.pdbx_description
1 polymer ?
#
loop_
_entity_poly.entity_id
_entity_poly.type
_entity_poly.pdbx_seq_one_letter_code
_entity_poly.pdbx_strand_id
1 'polypeptide(L)'
;MHIVRFTYSLNLIVILLNTYIMFFIIRLFVPFRKQIIFNRLYKVIYYATEPVLRLFGHKKVTVRKHDVRALYVTIIFVSLYSFFWIFDNPDKTAFGGFVYMAASFVTYFFYLFCFIFIADFFILMRGPYAYGEFARIIHFASDTIIAPWRRVFPRLCGKKRDYTPFLGISFVLILGAFVMTLLSGMLGDAVSFMENLGRGLEALVNMFMHIWVILIILRSLFSWFAVPQNNFILENLIFLTEPVLMPLRRLFPPYKIGLDFTPVVAIAVMIIVRWFLILIINFIF
;
A
#
# COMPACT_ATOMS: atom_id res chain seq x y z
N MET A 1 -17.62 -19.62 9.76
CA MET A 1 -16.57 -19.05 8.88
C MET A 1 -16.00 -17.88 9.65
N HIS A 2 -14.73 -17.91 10.09
CA HIS A 2 -14.19 -16.83 10.94
C HIS A 2 -14.28 -15.49 10.21
N ILE A 3 -14.98 -14.52 10.81
CA ILE A 3 -15.17 -13.16 10.27
C ILE A 3 -13.82 -12.49 9.99
N VAL A 4 -12.78 -12.93 10.70
CA VAL A 4 -11.42 -12.41 10.64
C VAL A 4 -10.58 -12.94 9.47
N ARG A 5 -11.05 -13.93 8.68
CA ARG A 5 -10.35 -14.32 7.44
C ARG A 5 -10.30 -13.19 6.41
N PHE A 6 -11.16 -12.17 6.54
CA PHE A 6 -11.22 -11.02 5.63
C PHE A 6 -10.35 -9.83 6.03
N THR A 7 -9.79 -9.87 7.23
CA THR A 7 -9.16 -8.70 7.86
C THR A 7 -7.93 -8.20 7.11
N TYR A 8 -7.28 -9.05 6.31
CA TYR A 8 -6.16 -8.67 5.43
C TYR A 8 -6.45 -8.92 3.94
N SER A 9 -7.69 -9.19 3.54
CA SER A 9 -8.07 -9.31 2.13
C SER A 9 -8.93 -8.11 1.72
N LEU A 10 -8.33 -7.13 1.06
CA LEU A 10 -9.07 -6.01 0.51
C LEU A 10 -9.55 -6.37 -0.90
N ASN A 11 -10.86 -6.56 -1.05
CA ASN A 11 -11.47 -6.65 -2.38
C ASN A 11 -11.48 -5.27 -3.04
N LEU A 12 -11.56 -5.23 -4.37
CA LEU A 12 -11.51 -3.98 -5.15
C LEU A 12 -12.50 -2.93 -4.64
N ILE A 13 -13.73 -3.33 -4.30
CA ILE A 13 -14.76 -2.43 -3.76
C ILE A 13 -14.30 -1.79 -2.44
N VAL A 14 -13.72 -2.58 -1.53
CA VAL A 14 -13.23 -2.10 -0.23
C VAL A 14 -12.03 -1.16 -0.41
N ILE A 15 -11.12 -1.48 -1.34
CA ILE A 15 -9.99 -0.60 -1.70
C ILE A 15 -10.52 0.74 -2.18
N LEU A 16 -11.41 0.72 -3.18
CA LEU A 16 -11.98 1.93 -3.75
C LEU A 16 -12.67 2.76 -2.67
N LEU A 17 -13.51 2.14 -1.84
CA LEU A 17 -14.20 2.84 -0.76
C LEU A 17 -13.24 3.47 0.24
N ASN A 18 -12.24 2.72 0.72
CA ASN A 18 -11.24 3.24 1.65
C ASN A 18 -10.40 4.37 1.02
N THR A 19 -10.07 4.29 -0.27
CA THR A 19 -9.44 5.38 -1.02
C THR A 19 -10.33 6.62 -1.07
N TYR A 20 -11.63 6.47 -1.36
CA TYR A 20 -12.58 7.59 -1.36
C TYR A 20 -12.72 8.23 0.03
N ILE A 21 -12.87 7.42 1.07
CA ILE A 21 -12.93 7.87 2.47
C ILE A 21 -11.65 8.64 2.84
N MET A 22 -10.47 8.11 2.48
CA MET A 22 -9.19 8.79 2.66
C MET A 22 -9.15 10.15 1.94
N PHE A 23 -9.62 10.22 0.70
CA PHE A 23 -9.66 11.47 -0.06
C PHE A 23 -10.59 12.52 0.57
N PHE A 24 -11.76 12.12 1.07
CA PHE A 24 -12.65 13.03 1.78
C PHE A 24 -12.04 13.51 3.11
N ILE A 25 -11.37 12.63 3.86
CA ILE A 25 -10.64 13.01 5.08
C ILE A 25 -9.54 14.02 4.77
N ILE A 26 -8.71 13.77 3.75
CA ILE A 26 -7.67 14.75 3.34
C ILE A 26 -8.31 16.09 2.97
N ARG A 27 -9.44 16.07 2.25
CA ARG A 27 -10.16 17.29 1.87
C ARG A 27 -10.78 18.04 3.05
N LEU A 28 -11.15 17.34 4.11
CA LEU A 28 -11.63 17.93 5.36
C LEU A 28 -10.51 18.68 6.08
N PHE A 29 -9.30 18.11 6.16
CA PHE A 29 -8.18 18.67 6.94
C PHE A 29 -7.27 19.63 6.17
N VAL A 30 -7.23 19.58 4.84
CA VAL A 30 -6.38 20.45 4.03
C VAL A 30 -7.15 21.73 3.64
N PRO A 31 -6.87 22.89 4.26
CA PRO A 31 -7.52 24.15 3.89
C PRO A 31 -7.09 24.58 2.49
N PHE A 32 -8.05 25.15 1.74
CA PHE A 32 -7.90 25.56 0.34
C PHE A 32 -6.68 26.48 0.07
N ARG A 33 -6.19 27.22 1.07
CA ARG A 33 -5.05 28.15 0.95
C ARG A 33 -3.67 27.44 0.89
N LYS A 34 -3.56 26.15 1.23
CA LYS A 34 -2.30 25.37 1.12
C LYS A 34 -2.21 24.51 -0.17
N GLN A 35 -3.03 24.80 -1.18
CA GLN A 35 -3.00 24.17 -2.50
C GLN A 35 -1.67 24.38 -3.27
N ILE A 36 -0.82 25.31 -2.82
CA ILE A 36 0.43 25.68 -3.47
C ILE A 36 1.53 24.61 -3.28
N ILE A 37 1.49 23.81 -2.21
CA ILE A 37 2.54 22.80 -1.90
C ILE A 37 2.24 21.43 -2.54
N PHE A 38 0.96 21.09 -2.79
CA PHE A 38 0.51 19.78 -3.32
C PHE A 38 -0.19 19.88 -4.69
N ASN A 39 0.16 20.86 -5.51
CA ASN A 39 -0.62 21.28 -6.69
C ASN A 39 -1.09 20.11 -7.59
N ARG A 40 -0.28 19.06 -7.80
CA ARG A 40 -0.68 17.90 -8.61
C ARG A 40 -1.51 16.85 -7.84
N LEU A 41 -1.04 16.38 -6.68
CA LEU A 41 -1.74 15.35 -5.89
C LEU A 41 -3.09 15.84 -5.35
N TYR A 42 -3.11 17.04 -4.80
CA TYR A 42 -4.36 17.61 -4.30
C TYR A 42 -5.35 17.86 -5.43
N LYS A 43 -4.88 18.20 -6.64
CA LYS A 43 -5.75 18.34 -7.82
C LYS A 43 -6.40 17.00 -8.20
N VAL A 44 -5.70 15.88 -8.09
CA VAL A 44 -6.28 14.53 -8.26
C VAL A 44 -7.36 14.27 -7.20
N ILE A 45 -7.05 14.50 -5.92
CA ILE A 45 -8.01 14.32 -4.82
C ILE A 45 -9.24 15.20 -5.02
N TYR A 46 -9.04 16.46 -5.42
CA TYR A 46 -10.12 17.41 -5.69
C TYR A 46 -11.03 16.91 -6.80
N TYR A 47 -10.49 16.55 -7.97
CA TYR A 47 -11.31 16.09 -9.08
C TYR A 47 -11.96 14.73 -8.84
N ALA A 48 -11.32 13.82 -8.11
CA ALA A 48 -11.92 12.54 -7.74
C ALA A 48 -13.12 12.72 -6.78
N THR A 49 -13.07 13.70 -5.89
CA THR A 49 -14.10 13.90 -4.84
C THR A 49 -15.19 14.89 -5.21
N GLU A 50 -14.91 15.82 -6.14
CA GLU A 50 -15.85 16.88 -6.52
C GLU A 50 -17.18 16.39 -7.09
N PRO A 51 -17.25 15.37 -7.97
CA PRO A 51 -18.53 14.86 -8.49
C PRO A 51 -19.51 14.46 -7.39
N VAL A 52 -19.01 13.80 -6.35
CA VAL A 52 -19.81 13.35 -5.20
C VAL A 52 -20.19 14.55 -4.32
N LEU A 53 -19.26 15.48 -4.07
CA LEU A 53 -19.50 16.62 -3.19
C LEU A 53 -20.46 17.65 -3.76
N ARG A 54 -20.57 17.76 -5.08
CA ARG A 54 -21.53 18.64 -5.75
C ARG A 54 -22.98 18.26 -5.47
N LEU A 55 -23.26 16.99 -5.17
CA LEU A 55 -24.59 16.53 -4.76
C LEU A 55 -25.07 17.21 -3.47
N PHE A 56 -24.12 17.60 -2.61
CA PHE A 56 -24.38 18.30 -1.34
C PHE A 56 -24.23 19.82 -1.46
N GLY A 57 -24.29 20.34 -2.70
CA GLY A 57 -24.25 21.76 -3.01
C GLY A 57 -22.93 22.23 -3.61
N HIS A 58 -22.99 23.37 -4.29
CA HIS A 58 -21.84 24.01 -4.92
C HIS A 58 -21.05 24.84 -3.89
N LYS A 59 -19.72 24.78 -3.96
CA LYS A 59 -18.88 25.58 -3.07
C LYS A 59 -18.96 27.05 -3.48
N LYS A 60 -19.60 27.90 -2.67
CA LYS A 60 -19.34 29.34 -2.73
C LYS A 60 -17.88 29.54 -2.28
N VAL A 61 -17.07 30.25 -3.08
CA VAL A 61 -15.66 30.52 -2.79
C VAL A 61 -15.59 31.49 -1.60
N THR A 62 -15.87 30.99 -0.39
CA THR A 62 -15.83 31.79 0.83
C THR A 62 -14.55 31.54 1.60
N VAL A 63 -14.04 32.64 2.14
CA VAL A 63 -12.76 32.80 2.80
C VAL A 63 -12.67 31.87 4.03
N ARG A 64 -11.65 31.01 4.06
CA ARG A 64 -11.07 30.30 5.23
C ARG A 64 -11.70 29.01 5.78
N LYS A 65 -12.91 28.55 5.42
CA LYS A 65 -13.49 27.35 6.09
C LYS A 65 -13.19 26.02 5.40
N HIS A 66 -12.94 24.98 6.22
CA HIS A 66 -12.82 23.57 5.82
C HIS A 66 -14.04 23.13 5.00
N ASP A 67 -13.88 22.15 4.11
CA ASP A 67 -14.97 21.65 3.28
C ASP A 67 -15.87 20.70 4.08
N VAL A 68 -16.83 21.25 4.83
CA VAL A 68 -17.75 20.49 5.70
C VAL A 68 -18.56 19.45 4.92
N ARG A 69 -18.77 19.65 3.61
CA ARG A 69 -19.40 18.65 2.73
C ARG A 69 -18.65 17.32 2.74
N ALA A 70 -17.31 17.36 2.85
CA ALA A 70 -16.49 16.15 2.93
C ALA A 70 -16.77 15.35 4.22
N LEU A 71 -17.11 16.03 5.33
CA LEU A 71 -17.52 15.36 6.57
C LEU A 71 -18.81 14.57 6.35
N TYR A 72 -19.86 15.21 5.80
CA TYR A 72 -21.15 14.55 5.56
C TYR A 72 -21.00 13.33 4.63
N VAL A 73 -20.27 13.49 3.53
CA VAL A 73 -20.02 12.38 2.59
C VAL A 73 -19.25 11.25 3.27
N THR A 74 -18.25 11.55 4.10
CA THR A 74 -17.51 10.53 4.84
C THR A 74 -18.44 9.75 5.77
N ILE A 75 -19.29 10.44 6.54
CA ILE A 75 -20.26 9.80 7.44
C ILE A 75 -21.23 8.90 6.65
N ILE A 76 -21.71 9.35 5.50
CA ILE A 76 -22.60 8.58 4.63
C ILE A 76 -21.90 7.32 4.12
N PHE A 77 -20.67 7.43 3.62
CA PHE A 77 -19.91 6.29 3.11
C PHE A 77 -19.62 5.27 4.20
N VAL A 78 -19.23 5.73 5.40
CA VAL A 78 -19.00 4.87 6.57
C VAL A 78 -20.29 4.16 6.99
N SER A 79 -21.41 4.88 7.02
CA SER A 79 -22.71 4.32 7.39
C SER A 79 -23.22 3.31 6.37
N LEU A 80 -23.08 3.60 5.07
CA LEU A 80 -23.44 2.69 3.98
C LEU A 80 -22.60 1.42 4.03
N TYR A 81 -21.30 1.54 4.27
CA TYR A 81 -20.43 0.36 4.37
C TYR A 81 -20.81 -0.52 5.56
N SER A 82 -21.04 0.10 6.72
CA SER A 82 -21.53 -0.59 7.90
C SER A 82 -22.87 -1.30 7.60
N PHE A 83 -23.78 -0.62 6.90
CA PHE A 83 -25.07 -1.17 6.50
C PHE A 83 -24.94 -2.38 5.58
N PHE A 84 -24.16 -2.29 4.49
CA PHE A 84 -23.95 -3.42 3.58
C PHE A 84 -23.30 -4.62 4.25
N TRP A 85 -22.36 -4.37 5.16
CA TRP A 85 -21.70 -5.45 5.90
C TRP A 85 -22.67 -6.26 6.79
N ILE A 86 -23.71 -5.63 7.34
CA ILE A 86 -24.74 -6.30 8.14
C ILE A 86 -25.57 -7.27 7.29
N PHE A 87 -25.81 -6.98 6.01
CA PHE A 87 -26.52 -7.92 5.13
C PHE A 87 -25.74 -9.23 4.94
N ASP A 88 -24.41 -9.13 4.90
CA ASP A 88 -23.53 -10.29 4.79
C ASP A 88 -23.34 -10.99 6.15
N ASN A 89 -23.61 -10.31 7.27
CA ASN A 89 -23.39 -10.79 8.64
C ASN A 89 -24.62 -10.51 9.53
N PRO A 90 -25.74 -11.21 9.30
CA PRO A 90 -27.02 -10.92 9.95
C PRO A 90 -27.03 -11.18 11.46
N ASP A 91 -26.06 -11.94 11.98
CA ASP A 91 -25.86 -12.21 13.41
C ASP A 91 -25.16 -11.07 14.16
N LYS A 92 -24.64 -10.06 13.46
CA LYS A 92 -23.83 -8.98 14.03
C LYS A 92 -24.61 -7.67 14.16
N THR A 93 -24.21 -6.87 15.14
CA THR A 93 -24.82 -5.56 15.40
C THR A 93 -24.33 -4.51 14.40
N ALA A 94 -25.08 -3.41 14.26
CA ALA A 94 -24.66 -2.25 13.47
C ALA A 94 -23.33 -1.65 13.96
N PHE A 95 -23.03 -1.78 15.26
CA PHE A 95 -21.73 -1.41 15.81
C PHE A 95 -20.59 -2.25 15.20
N GLY A 96 -20.81 -3.55 14.98
CA GLY A 96 -19.86 -4.44 14.32
C GLY A 96 -19.48 -3.96 12.92
N GLY A 97 -20.43 -3.43 12.15
CA GLY A 97 -20.15 -2.87 10.82
C GLY A 97 -19.21 -1.65 10.86
N PHE A 98 -19.35 -0.78 11.87
CA PHE A 98 -18.43 0.34 12.07
C PHE A 98 -17.03 -0.13 12.50
N VAL A 99 -16.94 -1.12 13.37
CA VAL A 99 -15.66 -1.71 13.79
C VAL A 99 -14.97 -2.40 12.61
N TYR A 100 -15.72 -3.10 11.77
CA TYR A 100 -15.21 -3.71 10.53
C TYR A 100 -14.74 -2.66 9.53
N MET A 101 -15.46 -1.54 9.39
CA MET A 101 -15.01 -0.40 8.59
C MET A 101 -13.65 0.13 9.07
N ALA A 102 -13.52 0.36 10.38
CA ALA A 102 -12.25 0.79 10.97
C ALA A 102 -11.13 -0.23 10.74
N ALA A 103 -11.41 -1.52 10.92
CA ALA A 103 -10.46 -2.61 10.65
C ALA A 103 -10.01 -2.59 9.18
N SER A 104 -10.93 -2.44 8.22
CA SER A 104 -10.59 -2.36 6.80
C SER A 104 -9.71 -1.15 6.48
N PHE A 105 -9.93 -0.03 7.17
CA PHE A 105 -9.16 1.20 7.00
C PHE A 105 -7.75 1.06 7.56
N VAL A 106 -7.59 0.38 8.70
CA VAL A 106 -6.28 0.02 9.27
C VAL A 106 -5.51 -0.87 8.29
N THR A 107 -6.16 -1.91 7.74
CA THR A 107 -5.57 -2.78 6.72
C THR A 107 -5.18 -2.02 5.45
N TYR A 108 -6.03 -1.10 4.99
CA TYR A 108 -5.70 -0.24 3.84
C TYR A 108 -4.46 0.62 4.10
N PHE A 109 -4.38 1.26 5.27
CA PHE A 109 -3.20 2.05 5.64
C PHE A 109 -1.95 1.20 5.85
N PHE A 110 -2.10 0.01 6.39
CA PHE A 110 -1.02 -0.97 6.47
C PHE A 110 -0.42 -1.22 5.09
N TYR A 111 -1.23 -1.61 4.10
CA TYR A 111 -0.75 -1.82 2.73
C TYR A 111 -0.17 -0.55 2.10
N LEU A 112 -0.81 0.60 2.29
CA LEU A 112 -0.33 1.88 1.75
C LEU A 112 1.05 2.26 2.31
N PHE A 113 1.24 2.18 3.63
CA PHE A 113 2.52 2.52 4.25
C PHE A 113 3.60 1.50 3.95
N CYS A 114 3.27 0.20 3.96
CA CYS A 114 4.21 -0.83 3.54
C CYS A 114 4.65 -0.63 2.07
N PHE A 115 3.74 -0.24 1.18
CA PHE A 115 4.07 0.11 -0.21
C PHE A 115 5.07 1.25 -0.25
N ILE A 116 4.76 2.34 0.45
CA ILE A 116 5.59 3.55 0.50
C ILE A 116 6.99 3.22 1.00
N PHE A 117 7.11 2.47 2.10
CA PHE A 117 8.42 2.13 2.67
C PHE A 117 9.21 1.14 1.81
N ILE A 118 8.57 0.12 1.24
CA ILE A 118 9.23 -0.79 0.30
C ILE A 118 9.73 0.00 -0.91
N ALA A 119 8.88 0.83 -1.50
CA ALA A 119 9.26 1.64 -2.66
C ALA A 119 10.39 2.63 -2.31
N ASP A 120 10.31 3.31 -1.16
CA ASP A 120 11.32 4.26 -0.70
C ASP A 120 12.69 3.59 -0.50
N PHE A 121 12.73 2.37 0.04
CA PHE A 121 13.97 1.60 0.13
C PHE A 121 14.66 1.40 -1.22
N PHE A 122 13.91 1.02 -2.27
CA PHE A 122 14.47 0.88 -3.62
C PHE A 122 14.82 2.22 -4.27
N ILE A 123 14.06 3.27 -3.96
CA ILE A 123 14.36 4.63 -4.41
C ILE A 123 15.70 5.10 -3.82
N LEU A 124 15.92 4.87 -2.53
CA LEU A 124 17.15 5.25 -1.82
C LEU A 124 18.39 4.50 -2.32
N MET A 125 18.25 3.32 -2.93
CA MET A 125 19.39 2.61 -3.54
C MET A 125 20.01 3.35 -4.73
N ARG A 126 19.20 4.11 -5.48
CA ARG A 126 19.63 4.85 -6.68
C ARG A 126 19.68 6.37 -6.44
N GLY A 127 19.02 6.83 -5.37
CA GLY A 127 18.88 8.22 -4.97
C GLY A 127 17.47 8.76 -5.24
N PRO A 128 16.94 9.68 -4.41
CA PRO A 128 15.55 10.17 -4.51
C PRO A 128 15.21 10.83 -5.85
N TYR A 129 16.20 11.39 -6.53
CA TYR A 129 16.03 12.09 -7.80
C TYR A 129 16.10 11.17 -9.02
N ALA A 130 16.47 9.90 -8.84
CA ALA A 130 16.69 8.96 -9.94
C ALA A 130 15.40 8.40 -10.57
N TYR A 131 14.26 8.48 -9.87
CA TYR A 131 12.99 7.84 -10.27
C TYR A 131 11.85 8.84 -10.58
N GLY A 132 12.19 10.14 -10.70
CA GLY A 132 11.28 11.18 -11.18
C GLY A 132 10.30 11.68 -10.11
N GLU A 133 9.25 12.39 -10.54
CA GLU A 133 8.27 13.05 -9.65
C GLU A 133 7.59 12.08 -8.67
N PHE A 134 7.19 10.91 -9.15
CA PHE A 134 6.44 9.94 -8.34
C PHE A 134 7.29 9.39 -7.19
N ALA A 135 8.56 9.10 -7.44
CA ALA A 135 9.47 8.67 -6.40
C ALA A 135 9.78 9.77 -5.39
N ARG A 136 9.86 11.04 -5.82
CA ARG A 136 9.98 12.16 -4.89
C ARG A 136 8.78 12.26 -3.96
N ILE A 137 7.57 11.99 -4.47
CA ILE A 137 6.35 11.95 -3.66
C ILE A 137 6.42 10.80 -2.65
N ILE A 138 6.80 9.59 -3.08
CA ILE A 138 6.95 8.44 -2.19
C ILE A 138 7.98 8.72 -1.11
N HIS A 139 9.16 9.21 -1.50
CA HIS A 139 10.24 9.54 -0.58
C HIS A 139 9.81 10.62 0.41
N PHE A 140 9.15 11.68 -0.05
CA PHE A 140 8.61 12.72 0.84
C PHE A 140 7.58 12.15 1.84
N ALA A 141 6.67 11.29 1.38
CA ALA A 141 5.68 10.66 2.24
C ALA A 141 6.34 9.74 3.29
N SER A 142 7.31 8.92 2.86
CA SER A 142 8.13 8.06 3.71
C SER A 142 8.90 8.87 4.75
N ASP A 143 9.66 9.89 4.31
CA ASP A 143 10.45 10.77 5.16
C ASP A 143 9.59 11.50 6.19
N THR A 144 8.37 11.92 5.83
CA THR A 144 7.45 12.55 6.77
C THR A 144 7.14 11.65 7.96
N ILE A 145 7.02 10.33 7.73
CA ILE A 145 6.68 9.35 8.75
C ILE A 145 7.94 8.87 9.50
N ILE A 146 9.06 8.70 8.80
CA ILE A 146 10.31 8.14 9.35
C ILE A 146 11.19 9.21 10.01
N ALA A 147 11.05 10.50 9.66
CA ALA A 147 11.92 11.57 10.16
C ALA A 147 12.13 11.58 11.69
N PRO A 148 11.11 11.34 12.55
CA PRO A 148 11.32 11.20 13.98
C PRO A 148 12.26 10.03 14.33
N TRP A 149 12.09 8.90 13.65
CA TRP A 149 12.89 7.68 13.85
C TRP A 149 14.33 7.81 13.37
N ARG A 150 14.59 8.58 12.29
CA ARG A 150 15.96 8.85 11.83
C ARG A 150 16.80 9.57 12.89
N ARG A 151 16.17 10.40 13.72
CA ARG A 151 16.85 11.08 14.84
C ARG A 151 17.22 10.10 15.96
N VAL A 152 16.38 9.11 16.21
CA VAL A 152 16.59 8.10 17.25
C VAL A 152 17.63 7.06 16.81
N PHE A 153 17.61 6.65 15.53
CA PHE A 153 18.50 5.63 14.98
C PHE A 153 19.41 6.16 13.87
N PRO A 154 20.34 7.10 14.16
CA PRO A 154 21.19 7.71 13.14
C PRO A 154 22.14 6.70 12.47
N ARG A 155 22.46 5.58 13.13
CA ARG A 155 23.34 4.52 12.59
C ARG A 155 22.77 3.80 11.37
N LEU A 156 21.45 3.80 11.20
CA LEU A 156 20.79 3.19 10.03
C LEU A 156 20.74 4.13 8.82
N CYS A 157 21.04 5.41 9.03
CA CYS A 157 21.16 6.42 7.99
C CYS A 157 22.59 6.40 7.44
N GLY A 158 22.79 5.71 6.31
CA GLY A 158 24.08 5.60 5.65
C GLY A 158 24.14 6.39 4.35
N LYS A 159 25.28 7.02 4.06
CA LYS A 159 25.51 7.77 2.81
C LYS A 159 25.43 6.90 1.54
N LYS A 160 25.57 5.57 1.67
CA LYS A 160 25.50 4.59 0.57
C LYS A 160 24.26 3.70 0.58
N ARG A 161 23.71 3.41 1.76
CA ARG A 161 22.49 2.59 1.93
C ARG A 161 21.76 3.07 3.17
N ASP A 162 20.51 3.45 2.98
CA ASP A 162 19.61 3.85 4.05
C ASP A 162 18.60 2.71 4.29
N TYR A 163 18.66 2.14 5.50
CA TYR A 163 17.79 1.04 5.92
C TYR A 163 16.61 1.52 6.76
N THR A 164 16.45 2.83 6.94
CA THR A 164 15.37 3.42 7.76
C THR A 164 13.95 3.03 7.31
N PRO A 165 13.64 2.76 6.02
CA PRO A 165 12.32 2.28 5.64
C PRO A 165 11.93 0.94 6.29
N PHE A 166 12.89 0.07 6.61
CA PHE A 166 12.60 -1.17 7.33
C PHE A 166 12.11 -0.92 8.75
N LEU A 167 12.58 0.13 9.43
CA LEU A 167 12.02 0.52 10.72
C LEU A 167 10.56 0.97 10.58
N GLY A 168 10.24 1.70 9.50
CA GLY A 168 8.88 2.09 9.18
C GLY A 168 7.96 0.89 8.99
N ILE A 169 8.41 -0.12 8.23
CA ILE A 169 7.67 -1.38 8.04
C ILE A 169 7.46 -2.09 9.36
N SER A 170 8.50 -2.26 10.18
CA SER A 170 8.39 -2.90 11.50
C SER A 170 7.42 -2.17 12.43
N PHE A 171 7.47 -0.83 12.44
CA PHE A 171 6.55 -0.01 13.23
C PHE A 171 5.10 -0.18 12.78
N VAL A 172 4.84 -0.11 11.46
CA VAL A 172 3.49 -0.29 10.89
C VAL A 172 2.97 -1.71 11.14
N LEU A 173 3.83 -2.72 11.09
CA LEU A 173 3.49 -4.10 11.39
C LEU A 173 3.05 -4.27 12.85
N ILE A 174 3.85 -3.79 13.80
CA ILE A 174 3.55 -3.90 15.23
C ILE A 174 2.30 -3.10 15.59
N LEU A 175 2.23 -1.85 15.13
CA LEU A 175 1.07 -0.98 15.40
C LEU A 175 -0.20 -1.55 14.76
N GLY A 176 -0.11 -2.02 13.52
CA GLY A 176 -1.20 -2.69 12.81
C GLY A 176 -1.70 -3.89 13.60
N ALA A 177 -0.82 -4.83 13.95
CA ALA A 177 -1.22 -6.02 14.70
C ALA A 177 -1.85 -5.68 16.07
N PHE A 178 -1.33 -4.67 16.76
CA PHE A 178 -1.90 -4.21 18.03
C PHE A 178 -3.32 -3.65 17.84
N VAL A 179 -3.51 -2.75 16.88
CA VAL A 179 -4.84 -2.17 16.60
C VAL A 179 -5.82 -3.25 16.13
N MET A 180 -5.38 -4.18 15.28
CA MET A 180 -6.23 -5.28 14.81
C MET A 180 -6.64 -6.22 15.94
N THR A 181 -5.79 -6.42 16.93
CA THR A 181 -6.11 -7.19 18.14
C THR A 181 -7.27 -6.55 18.89
N LEU A 182 -7.22 -5.23 19.12
CA LEU A 182 -8.29 -4.49 19.78
C LEU A 182 -9.60 -4.54 18.97
N LEU A 183 -9.53 -4.27 17.66
CA LEU A 183 -10.71 -4.25 16.79
C LEU A 183 -11.34 -5.63 16.64
N SER A 184 -10.54 -6.70 16.54
CA SER A 184 -11.06 -8.07 16.47
C SER A 184 -11.80 -8.48 17.75
N GLY A 185 -11.31 -8.07 18.92
CA GLY A 185 -12.01 -8.28 20.20
C GLY A 185 -13.37 -7.59 20.24
N MET A 186 -13.46 -6.37 19.71
CA MET A 186 -14.72 -5.61 19.62
C MET A 186 -15.75 -6.25 18.65
N LEU A 187 -15.30 -7.06 17.69
CA LEU A 187 -16.17 -7.80 16.76
C LEU A 187 -16.71 -9.13 17.34
N GLY A 188 -16.26 -9.51 18.54
CA GLY A 188 -16.58 -10.79 19.18
C GLY A 188 -15.73 -11.97 18.71
N ASP A 189 -14.74 -11.72 17.86
CA ASP A 189 -13.80 -12.72 17.34
C ASP A 189 -12.37 -12.31 17.75
N ALA A 190 -12.11 -12.27 19.06
CA ALA A 190 -10.82 -11.81 19.58
C ALA A 190 -9.66 -12.64 19.03
N VAL A 191 -8.81 -12.01 18.22
CA VAL A 191 -7.60 -12.61 17.66
C VAL A 191 -6.41 -12.12 18.44
N SER A 192 -5.51 -13.03 18.81
CA SER A 192 -4.32 -12.69 19.59
C SER A 192 -3.40 -11.74 18.83
N PHE A 193 -2.58 -10.99 19.57
CA PHE A 193 -1.57 -10.12 18.97
C PHE A 193 -0.56 -10.89 18.11
N MET A 194 -0.15 -12.08 18.56
CA MET A 194 0.79 -12.92 17.81
C MET A 194 0.19 -13.39 16.49
N GLU A 195 -1.06 -13.83 16.49
CA GLU A 195 -1.74 -14.23 15.25
C GLU A 195 -1.91 -13.04 14.28
N ASN A 196 -2.25 -11.85 14.78
CA ASN A 196 -2.31 -10.65 13.93
C ASN A 196 -0.94 -10.22 13.40
N LEU A 197 0.14 -10.43 14.15
CA LEU A 197 1.51 -10.25 13.65
C LEU A 197 1.82 -11.22 12.51
N GLY A 198 1.49 -12.52 12.68
CA GLY A 198 1.63 -13.54 11.64
C GLY A 198 0.90 -13.14 10.35
N ARG A 199 -0.37 -12.75 10.48
CA ARG A 199 -1.18 -12.27 9.33
C ARG A 199 -0.62 -11.02 8.67
N GLY A 200 -0.06 -10.09 9.45
CA GLY A 200 0.64 -8.92 8.92
C GLY A 200 1.90 -9.30 8.13
N LEU A 201 2.68 -10.28 8.61
CA LEU A 201 3.84 -10.80 7.90
C LEU A 201 3.45 -11.53 6.61
N GLU A 202 2.41 -12.36 6.64
CA GLU A 202 1.85 -12.98 5.45
C GLU A 202 1.42 -11.91 4.43
N ALA A 203 0.74 -10.85 4.87
CA ALA A 203 0.31 -9.75 4.03
C ALA A 203 1.50 -9.03 3.37
N LEU A 204 2.59 -8.79 4.10
CA LEU A 204 3.83 -8.21 3.57
C LEU A 204 4.47 -9.10 2.52
N VAL A 205 4.63 -10.39 2.81
CA VAL A 205 5.20 -11.36 1.86
C VAL A 205 4.34 -11.41 0.60
N ASN A 206 3.03 -11.55 0.76
CA ASN A 206 2.09 -11.56 -0.37
C ASN A 206 2.22 -10.29 -1.21
N MET A 207 2.19 -9.13 -0.59
CA MET A 207 2.30 -7.85 -1.27
C MET A 207 3.60 -7.73 -2.07
N PHE A 208 4.74 -8.02 -1.44
CA PHE A 208 6.05 -7.98 -2.10
C PHE A 208 6.09 -8.91 -3.31
N MET A 209 5.62 -10.15 -3.16
CA MET A 209 5.59 -11.14 -4.23
C MET A 209 4.70 -10.70 -5.40
N HIS A 210 3.50 -10.17 -5.12
CA HIS A 210 2.60 -9.68 -6.17
C HIS A 210 3.20 -8.52 -6.95
N ILE A 211 3.78 -7.53 -6.26
CA ILE A 211 4.41 -6.39 -6.92
C ILE A 211 5.55 -6.88 -7.83
N TRP A 212 6.40 -7.81 -7.35
CA TRP A 212 7.57 -8.26 -8.10
C TRP A 212 7.19 -9.13 -9.30
N VAL A 213 6.18 -10.00 -9.15
CA VAL A 213 5.62 -10.77 -10.28
C VAL A 213 5.09 -9.82 -11.36
N ILE A 214 4.34 -8.77 -10.99
CA ILE A 214 3.84 -7.77 -11.93
C ILE A 214 5.00 -7.06 -12.62
N LEU A 215 6.05 -6.65 -11.89
CA LEU A 215 7.22 -6.00 -12.50
C LEU A 215 7.94 -6.92 -13.49
N ILE A 216 8.10 -8.21 -13.18
CA ILE A 216 8.71 -9.19 -14.09
C ILE A 216 7.86 -9.40 -15.34
N ILE A 217 6.54 -9.51 -15.19
CA ILE A 217 5.60 -9.63 -16.32
C ILE A 217 5.68 -8.38 -17.20
N LEU A 218 5.60 -7.18 -16.61
CA LEU A 218 5.73 -5.91 -17.34
C LEU A 218 7.05 -5.86 -18.12
N ARG A 219 8.15 -6.29 -17.50
CA ARG A 219 9.46 -6.32 -18.17
C ARG A 219 9.46 -7.27 -19.36
N SER A 220 8.87 -8.45 -19.21
CA SER A 220 8.73 -9.42 -20.29
C SER A 220 7.88 -8.86 -21.44
N LEU A 221 6.75 -8.23 -21.13
CA LEU A 221 5.89 -7.61 -22.13
C LEU A 221 6.63 -6.48 -22.88
N PHE A 222 7.32 -5.59 -22.16
CA PHE A 222 8.13 -4.55 -22.78
C PHE A 222 9.33 -5.06 -23.59
N SER A 223 9.75 -6.32 -23.42
CA SER A 223 10.77 -6.91 -24.29
C SER A 223 10.22 -7.34 -25.65
N TRP A 224 8.90 -7.58 -25.75
CA TRP A 224 8.25 -7.93 -27.01
C TRP A 224 7.91 -6.69 -27.85
N PHE A 225 7.62 -5.58 -27.18
CA PHE A 225 7.48 -4.29 -27.83
C PHE A 225 8.88 -3.67 -27.96
N ALA A 226 9.32 -3.28 -29.16
CA ALA A 226 10.63 -2.66 -29.37
C ALA A 226 10.72 -1.24 -28.77
N VAL A 227 10.65 -1.12 -27.44
CA VAL A 227 10.69 0.15 -26.71
C VAL A 227 12.12 0.71 -26.75
N PRO A 228 12.30 2.02 -27.00
CA PRO A 228 13.62 2.64 -26.98
C PRO A 228 14.34 2.44 -25.64
N GLN A 229 15.63 2.11 -25.70
CA GLN A 229 16.44 1.81 -24.50
C GLN A 229 16.58 3.02 -23.55
N ASN A 230 16.44 4.25 -24.05
CA ASN A 230 16.48 5.47 -23.23
C ASN A 230 15.12 5.81 -22.57
N ASN A 231 14.22 4.83 -22.44
CA ASN A 231 12.96 5.04 -21.75
C ASN A 231 13.15 4.87 -20.24
N PHE A 232 12.94 5.98 -19.52
CA PHE A 232 13.02 6.04 -18.07
C PHE A 232 12.24 4.95 -17.31
N ILE A 233 11.05 4.60 -17.79
CA ILE A 233 10.20 3.58 -17.17
C ILE A 233 10.86 2.20 -17.31
N LEU A 234 11.37 1.91 -18.51
CA LEU A 234 12.04 0.66 -18.81
C LEU A 234 13.35 0.51 -18.01
N GLU A 235 14.13 1.58 -17.88
CA GLU A 235 15.38 1.56 -17.10
C GLU A 235 15.13 1.24 -15.62
N ASN A 236 14.10 1.85 -15.03
CA ASN A 236 13.72 1.60 -13.65
C ASN A 236 13.15 0.19 -13.46
N LEU A 237 12.37 -0.29 -14.42
CA LEU A 237 11.82 -1.65 -14.40
C LEU A 237 12.92 -2.72 -14.48
N ILE A 238 13.91 -2.50 -15.35
CA ILE A 238 15.10 -3.35 -15.44
C ILE A 238 15.83 -3.30 -14.09
N PHE A 239 16.15 -2.12 -13.56
CA PHE A 239 16.86 -1.98 -12.28
C PHE A 239 16.20 -2.73 -11.12
N LEU A 240 14.87 -2.62 -10.97
CA LEU A 240 14.13 -3.27 -9.88
C LEU A 240 14.11 -4.81 -10.02
N THR A 241 14.08 -5.32 -11.26
CA THR A 241 13.96 -6.75 -11.53
C THR A 241 15.30 -7.47 -11.72
N GLU A 242 16.38 -6.74 -12.02
CA GLU A 242 17.73 -7.28 -12.21
C GLU A 242 18.25 -8.12 -11.03
N PRO A 243 18.08 -7.72 -9.75
CA PRO A 243 18.55 -8.53 -8.62
C PRO A 243 17.96 -9.95 -8.59
N VAL A 244 16.74 -10.13 -9.13
CA VAL A 244 16.07 -11.42 -9.20
C VAL A 244 16.41 -12.15 -10.51
N LEU A 245 16.43 -11.43 -11.64
CA LEU A 245 16.62 -12.02 -12.96
C LEU A 245 18.09 -12.30 -13.32
N MET A 246 19.04 -11.49 -12.85
CA MET A 246 20.47 -11.65 -13.17
C MET A 246 21.03 -12.99 -12.67
N PRO A 247 20.81 -13.41 -11.41
CA PRO A 247 21.28 -14.73 -10.95
C PRO A 247 20.68 -15.87 -11.77
N LEU A 248 19.41 -15.77 -12.13
CA LEU A 248 18.71 -16.78 -12.93
C LEU A 248 19.24 -16.86 -14.37
N ARG A 249 19.56 -15.71 -14.99
CA ARG A 249 20.20 -15.68 -16.33
C ARG A 249 21.60 -16.28 -16.36
N ARG A 250 22.31 -16.26 -15.23
CA ARG A 250 23.61 -16.93 -15.11
C ARG A 250 23.46 -18.45 -15.06
N LEU A 251 22.38 -18.96 -14.46
CA LEU A 251 22.07 -20.39 -14.39
C LEU A 251 21.43 -20.92 -15.68
N PHE A 252 20.53 -20.13 -16.29
CA PHE A 252 19.79 -20.48 -17.50
C PHE A 252 20.01 -19.39 -18.58
N PRO A 253 21.09 -19.48 -19.37
CA PRO A 253 21.42 -18.43 -20.31
C PRO A 253 20.45 -18.41 -21.51
N PRO A 254 19.77 -17.29 -21.79
CA PRO A 254 18.74 -17.21 -22.84
C PRO A 254 19.25 -17.60 -24.24
N TYR A 255 20.51 -17.29 -24.53
CA TYR A 255 21.15 -17.55 -25.82
C TYR A 255 21.32 -19.04 -26.16
N LYS A 256 21.17 -19.95 -25.18
CA LYS A 256 21.21 -21.40 -25.44
C LYS A 256 19.86 -21.96 -25.92
N ILE A 257 18.75 -21.25 -25.67
CA ILE A 257 17.37 -21.75 -25.89
C ILE A 257 16.64 -20.93 -26.97
N GLY A 258 17.18 -19.76 -27.36
CA GLY A 258 16.61 -18.90 -28.41
C GLY A 258 15.42 -18.04 -27.96
N LEU A 259 14.94 -18.20 -26.72
CA LEU A 259 13.88 -17.41 -26.10
C LEU A 259 14.20 -17.14 -24.62
N ASP A 260 14.01 -15.90 -24.14
CA ASP A 260 14.25 -15.54 -22.73
C ASP A 260 13.12 -16.06 -21.82
N PHE A 261 13.22 -17.34 -21.43
CA PHE A 261 12.32 -17.97 -20.46
C PHE A 261 12.63 -17.58 -19.00
N THR A 262 13.64 -16.74 -18.74
CA THR A 262 14.03 -16.31 -17.38
C THR A 262 12.84 -15.74 -16.59
N PRO A 263 11.94 -14.90 -17.16
CA PRO A 263 10.78 -14.39 -16.42
C PRO A 263 9.86 -15.49 -15.90
N VAL A 264 9.62 -16.54 -16.68
CA VAL A 264 8.77 -17.67 -16.28
C VAL A 264 9.41 -18.45 -15.14
N VAL A 265 10.70 -18.75 -15.26
CA VAL A 265 11.47 -19.43 -14.20
C VAL A 265 11.51 -18.58 -12.93
N ALA A 266 11.70 -17.26 -13.05
CA ALA A 266 11.70 -16.34 -11.92
C ALA A 266 10.37 -16.34 -11.18
N ILE A 267 9.25 -16.28 -11.92
CA ILE A 267 7.91 -16.34 -11.33
C ILE A 267 7.70 -17.69 -10.61
N ALA A 268 8.13 -18.81 -11.22
CA ALA A 268 8.02 -20.12 -10.59
C ALA A 268 8.80 -20.21 -9.28
N VAL A 269 10.07 -19.75 -9.27
CA VAL A 269 10.91 -19.68 -8.06
C VAL A 269 10.28 -18.79 -7.00
N MET A 270 9.78 -17.61 -7.39
CA MET A 270 9.11 -16.70 -6.47
C MET A 270 7.86 -17.31 -5.84
N ILE A 271 7.06 -18.06 -6.60
CA ILE A 271 5.90 -18.78 -6.08
C ILE A 271 6.35 -19.79 -5.03
N ILE A 272 7.36 -20.62 -5.32
CA ILE A 272 7.90 -21.61 -4.38
C ILE A 272 8.39 -20.93 -3.10
N VAL A 273 9.18 -19.85 -3.22
CA VAL A 273 9.67 -19.08 -2.07
C VAL A 273 8.51 -18.51 -1.26
N ARG A 274 7.48 -17.96 -1.91
CA ARG A 274 6.28 -17.47 -1.23
C ARG A 274 5.60 -18.57 -0.42
N TRP A 275 5.38 -19.75 -1.00
CA TRP A 275 4.77 -20.89 -0.29
C TRP A 275 5.59 -21.29 0.93
N PHE A 276 6.92 -21.38 0.77
CA PHE A 276 7.82 -21.72 1.87
C PHE A 276 7.80 -20.67 3.00
N LEU A 277 7.84 -19.37 2.66
CA LEU A 277 7.78 -18.30 3.65
C LEU A 277 6.44 -18.28 4.41
N ILE A 278 5.31 -18.45 3.70
CA ILE A 278 3.99 -18.52 4.33
C ILE A 278 3.90 -19.74 5.26
N LEU A 279 4.45 -20.89 4.85
CA LEU A 279 4.51 -22.08 5.69
C LEU A 279 5.28 -21.81 6.99
N ILE A 280 6.45 -21.17 6.90
CA ILE A 280 7.24 -20.81 8.08
C ILE A 280 6.47 -19.86 9.00
N ILE A 281 5.81 -18.84 8.44
CA ILE A 281 5.04 -17.88 9.23
C ILE A 281 3.90 -18.62 9.97
N ASN A 282 3.13 -19.45 9.27
CA ASN A 282 2.04 -20.24 9.86
C ASN A 282 2.50 -21.31 10.84
N PHE A 283 3.77 -21.70 10.79
CA PHE A 283 4.37 -22.63 11.76
C PHE A 283 4.79 -21.90 13.06
N ILE A 284 5.19 -20.63 12.96
CA ILE A 284 5.67 -19.84 14.09
C ILE A 284 4.53 -19.16 14.86
N PHE A 285 3.50 -18.70 14.15
CA PHE A 285 2.38 -17.92 14.69
C PHE A 285 1.08 -18.73 14.71
#